data_AF-A0A382RL45-F1
#
_entry.id   AF-A0A382RL45-F1
#
_cell.length_a   1.000
_cell.length_b   1.000
_cell.length_c   1.000
_cell.angle_alpha   90.00
_cell.angle_beta   90.00
_cell.angle_gamma   90.00
#
_symmetry.space_group_name_H-M   'P 1'
#
loop_
_entity.id
_entity.type
_entity.pdbx_description
1 polymer ?
#
loop_
_entity_poly.entity_id
_entity_poly.type
_entity_poly.pdbx_seq_one_letter_code
_entity_poly.pdbx_strand_id
1 'polypeptide(L)'
;PVSAGTEAELERARNLLADYLEADPEADAALVAHTLQRGRRAFPFRAFTFGRTLDEIVRGLRSRGTDAGVPDHRRDLAFVFPGQGSQHPGMAAELYESEPCFRGELDGCLDLLRGEAATETLWSVTDGEAAATRKLAQTDSAQPALFCVEFALARLWMHWGLEPDFLIGHSLGEYVAGCLSGVFSLEDGIRIVVARGRLMQSMPAGAMLALPLSEQDVVTYLSTQLDLAAVNGPEQVVVSGPVPEIDALEKRLAERGVSGRRLATSHAFHSRMMEPMLGPFEEVMRRVSLSAPRIPIISNTTGRPLSRQQALDPCYWSG
;
A
#
# COMPACT_ATOMS: atom_id res chain seq x y z
N PRO A 1 13.20 13.98 -18.45
CA PRO A 1 14.05 12.78 -18.67
C PRO A 1 15.11 13.09 -19.73
N VAL A 2 16.34 12.62 -19.55
CA VAL A 2 17.42 12.74 -20.54
C VAL A 2 17.86 11.33 -20.91
N SER A 3 18.11 11.07 -22.20
CA SER A 3 18.59 9.76 -22.63
C SER A 3 19.58 9.84 -23.78
N ALA A 4 20.54 8.92 -23.84
CA ALA A 4 21.52 8.82 -24.92
C ALA A 4 21.93 7.38 -25.24
N GLY A 5 22.66 7.19 -26.34
CA GLY A 5 23.13 5.88 -26.81
C GLY A 5 24.26 5.30 -25.98
N THR A 6 25.01 6.15 -25.27
CA THR A 6 26.12 5.78 -24.39
C THR A 6 26.10 6.61 -23.10
N GLU A 7 26.76 6.12 -22.05
CA GLU A 7 26.90 6.83 -20.77
C GLU A 7 27.59 8.19 -20.93
N ALA A 8 28.65 8.27 -21.74
CA ALA A 8 29.37 9.52 -22.01
C ALA A 8 28.50 10.56 -22.75
N GLU A 9 27.65 10.12 -23.68
CA GLU A 9 26.70 11.00 -24.35
C GLU A 9 25.56 11.43 -23.42
N LEU A 10 25.14 10.57 -22.48
CA LEU A 10 24.14 10.91 -21.48
C LEU A 10 24.67 12.03 -20.58
N GLU A 11 25.89 11.90 -20.09
CA GLU A 11 26.53 12.92 -19.25
C GLU A 11 26.68 14.24 -20.01
N ARG A 12 27.08 14.20 -21.29
CA ARG A 12 27.10 15.39 -22.14
C ARG A 12 25.71 16.00 -22.30
N ALA A 13 24.68 15.21 -22.56
CA ALA A 13 23.32 15.70 -22.75
C ALA A 13 22.74 16.34 -21.48
N ARG A 14 23.08 15.80 -20.30
CA ARG A 14 22.69 16.37 -19.00
C ARG A 14 23.34 17.73 -18.77
N ASN A 15 24.64 17.84 -19.01
CA ASN A 15 25.37 19.09 -18.86
C ASN A 15 24.88 20.17 -19.85
N LEU A 16 24.63 19.80 -21.11
CA LEU A 16 24.07 20.73 -22.10
C LEU A 16 22.68 21.24 -21.69
N LEU A 17 21.83 20.37 -21.13
CA LEU A 17 20.52 20.78 -20.64
C LEU A 17 20.66 21.70 -19.41
N ALA A 18 21.59 21.40 -18.50
CA ALA A 18 21.87 22.27 -17.36
C ALA A 18 22.36 23.65 -17.81
N ASP A 19 23.32 23.72 -18.73
CA ASP A 19 23.85 24.97 -19.29
C ASP A 19 22.73 25.79 -19.98
N TYR A 20 21.82 25.13 -20.70
CA TYR A 20 20.66 25.79 -21.32
C TYR A 20 19.72 26.41 -20.28
N LEU A 21 19.38 25.67 -19.22
CA LEU A 21 18.49 26.15 -18.17
C LEU A 21 19.13 27.24 -17.29
N GLU A 22 20.45 27.21 -17.09
CA GLU A 22 21.17 28.29 -16.40
C GLU A 22 21.24 29.58 -17.23
N ALA A 23 21.37 29.44 -18.55
CA ALA A 23 21.42 30.58 -19.45
C ALA A 23 20.06 31.26 -19.66
N ASP A 24 18.96 30.56 -19.39
CA ASP A 24 17.60 31.06 -19.51
C ASP A 24 16.79 30.85 -18.21
N PRO A 25 16.93 31.74 -17.22
CA PRO A 25 16.22 31.64 -15.94
C PRO A 25 14.69 31.77 -16.05
N GLU A 26 14.18 32.19 -17.20
CA GLU A 26 12.73 32.31 -17.49
C GLU A 26 12.20 31.07 -18.24
N ALA A 27 13.04 30.07 -18.49
CA ALA A 27 12.64 28.86 -19.17
C ALA A 27 11.51 28.14 -18.43
N ASP A 28 10.45 27.78 -19.16
CA ASP A 28 9.38 26.96 -18.62
C ASP A 28 9.84 25.49 -18.48
N ALA A 29 10.21 25.12 -17.25
CA ALA A 29 10.66 23.77 -16.91
C ALA A 29 9.65 22.68 -17.29
N ALA A 30 8.34 22.96 -17.21
CA ALA A 30 7.30 22.01 -17.57
C ALA A 30 7.24 21.79 -19.08
N LEU A 31 7.38 22.85 -19.89
CA LEU A 31 7.46 22.75 -21.34
C LEU A 31 8.74 22.01 -21.80
N VAL A 32 9.87 22.26 -21.13
CA VAL A 32 11.11 21.52 -21.36
C VAL A 32 10.92 20.04 -21.06
N ALA A 33 10.36 19.69 -19.89
CA ALA A 33 10.07 18.31 -19.52
C ALA A 33 9.12 17.63 -20.52
N HIS A 34 8.06 18.32 -20.94
CA HIS A 34 7.13 17.84 -21.97
C HIS A 34 7.85 17.56 -23.30
N THR A 35 8.68 18.50 -23.77
CA THR A 35 9.45 18.35 -25.01
C THR A 35 10.41 17.17 -24.94
N LEU A 36 11.10 16.99 -23.82
CA LEU A 36 12.01 15.87 -23.61
C LEU A 36 11.26 14.53 -23.59
N GLN A 37 10.05 14.49 -23.04
CA GLN A 37 9.25 13.27 -22.91
C GLN A 37 8.51 12.88 -24.20
N ARG A 38 8.00 13.85 -24.96
CA ARG A 38 7.11 13.62 -26.12
C ARG A 38 7.74 13.96 -27.47
N GLY A 39 8.72 14.86 -27.48
CA GLY A 39 9.35 15.39 -28.70
C GLY A 39 10.77 14.89 -28.96
N ARG A 40 11.27 13.91 -28.20
CA ARG A 40 12.62 13.34 -28.37
C ARG A 40 12.56 11.82 -28.42
N ARG A 41 13.49 11.24 -29.18
CA ARG A 41 13.71 9.79 -29.22
C ARG A 41 14.28 9.31 -27.89
N ALA A 42 13.74 8.22 -27.36
CA ALA A 42 14.27 7.55 -26.18
C ALA A 42 15.46 6.64 -26.55
N PHE A 43 16.47 6.63 -25.69
CA PHE A 43 17.66 5.76 -25.79
C PHE A 43 17.84 4.90 -24.51
N PRO A 44 18.76 3.91 -24.52
CA PRO A 44 18.93 2.95 -23.42
C PRO A 44 19.56 3.52 -22.14
N PHE A 45 20.44 4.51 -22.23
CA PHE A 45 20.99 5.17 -21.05
C PHE A 45 20.09 6.34 -20.69
N ARG A 46 19.51 6.33 -19.49
CA ARG A 46 18.52 7.33 -19.05
C ARG A 46 18.89 7.93 -17.70
N ALA A 47 18.64 9.23 -17.57
CA ALA A 47 18.69 9.94 -16.31
C ALA A 47 17.39 10.73 -16.09
N PHE A 48 17.01 10.85 -14.83
CA PHE A 48 15.85 11.63 -14.38
C PHE A 48 16.31 12.60 -13.30
N THR A 49 15.71 13.79 -13.31
CA THR A 49 15.95 14.83 -12.33
C THR A 49 14.59 15.42 -11.94
N PHE A 50 14.45 15.75 -10.67
CA PHE A 50 13.24 16.34 -10.11
C PHE A 50 13.65 17.59 -9.32
N GLY A 51 12.82 18.62 -9.36
CA GLY A 51 13.03 19.86 -8.64
C GLY A 51 11.79 20.74 -8.75
N ARG A 52 11.52 21.53 -7.71
CA ARG A 52 10.44 22.52 -7.67
C ARG A 52 10.88 23.87 -8.25
N THR A 53 12.19 24.07 -8.41
CA THR A 53 12.79 25.27 -9.00
C THR A 53 13.79 24.90 -10.10
N LEU A 54 14.07 25.84 -11.01
CA LEU A 54 15.09 25.67 -12.04
C LEU A 54 16.47 25.37 -11.44
N ASP A 55 16.85 26.06 -10.36
CA ASP A 55 18.12 25.82 -9.66
C ASP A 55 18.24 24.39 -9.12
N GLU A 56 17.15 23.82 -8.58
CA GLU A 56 17.13 22.43 -8.12
C GLU A 56 17.29 21.46 -9.31
N ILE A 57 16.61 21.72 -10.43
CA ILE A 57 16.71 20.91 -11.64
C ILE A 57 18.12 20.97 -12.22
N VAL A 58 18.70 22.16 -12.37
CA VAL A 58 20.07 22.36 -12.84
C VAL A 58 21.07 21.61 -11.97
N ARG A 59 20.97 21.76 -10.64
CA ARG A 59 21.85 21.06 -9.70
C ARG A 59 21.72 19.54 -9.82
N GLY A 60 20.49 19.03 -9.99
CA GLY A 60 20.23 17.60 -10.17
C GLY A 60 20.63 17.06 -11.55
N LEU A 61 20.72 17.91 -12.58
CA LEU A 61 21.28 17.54 -13.89
C LEU A 61 22.81 17.46 -13.82
N ARG A 62 23.46 18.33 -13.03
CA ARG A 62 24.92 18.35 -12.84
C ARG A 62 25.44 17.34 -11.82
N SER A 63 24.62 16.89 -10.86
CA SER A 63 25.02 15.80 -9.96
C SER A 63 25.19 14.51 -10.78
N ARG A 64 26.07 13.57 -10.40
CA ARG A 64 26.01 12.22 -10.98
C ARG A 64 24.65 11.61 -10.60
N GLY A 65 23.76 11.50 -11.57
CA GLY A 65 22.45 10.89 -11.37
C GLY A 65 22.59 9.38 -11.23
N THR A 66 21.54 8.71 -10.75
CA THR A 66 21.43 7.26 -10.79
C THR A 66 21.44 6.79 -12.25
N ASP A 67 22.57 6.23 -12.69
CA ASP A 67 22.72 5.61 -14.01
C ASP A 67 21.91 4.31 -14.06
N ALA A 68 20.66 4.41 -14.51
CA ALA A 68 19.83 3.25 -14.75
C ALA A 68 19.93 2.89 -16.25
N GLY A 69 20.76 1.88 -16.55
CA GLY A 69 20.65 1.20 -17.84
C GLY A 69 19.24 0.63 -17.99
N VAL A 70 18.58 0.92 -19.12
CA VAL A 70 17.27 0.33 -19.42
C VAL A 70 17.47 -1.18 -19.65
N PRO A 71 16.70 -2.04 -18.95
CA PRO A 71 16.72 -3.48 -19.24
C PRO A 71 16.26 -3.74 -20.68
N ASP A 72 16.83 -4.74 -21.35
CA ASP A 72 16.46 -5.12 -22.72
C ASP A 72 15.00 -5.60 -22.87
N HIS A 73 14.27 -5.79 -21.77
CA HIS A 73 12.92 -6.35 -21.73
C HIS A 73 12.01 -5.56 -20.80
N ARG A 74 10.71 -5.52 -21.11
CA ARG A 74 9.68 -5.03 -20.17
C ARG A 74 9.77 -5.86 -18.89
N ARG A 75 9.85 -5.19 -17.75
CA ARG A 75 9.76 -5.84 -16.44
C ARG A 75 8.29 -6.02 -16.10
N ASP A 76 7.96 -7.18 -15.53
CA ASP A 76 6.66 -7.38 -14.92
C ASP A 76 6.49 -6.40 -13.75
N LEU A 77 5.31 -5.78 -13.68
CA LEU A 77 4.98 -4.79 -12.66
C LEU A 77 3.99 -5.39 -11.67
N ALA A 78 4.35 -5.40 -10.38
CA ALA A 78 3.43 -5.78 -9.32
C ALA A 78 3.01 -4.53 -8.52
N PHE A 79 1.71 -4.36 -8.30
CA PHE A 79 1.22 -3.43 -7.28
C PHE A 79 1.07 -4.18 -5.96
N VAL A 80 1.67 -3.62 -4.91
CA VAL A 80 1.70 -4.19 -3.56
C VAL A 80 0.90 -3.29 -2.63
N PHE A 81 -0.15 -3.84 -2.04
CA PHE A 81 -1.07 -3.13 -1.15
C PHE A 81 -0.78 -3.51 0.30
N PRO A 82 -0.34 -2.58 1.15
CA PRO A 82 -0.06 -2.87 2.54
C PRO A 82 -1.34 -3.18 3.34
N GLY A 83 -1.15 -3.65 4.57
CA GLY A 83 -2.23 -3.76 5.54
C GLY A 83 -2.40 -2.48 6.36
N GLN A 84 -3.24 -2.56 7.39
CA GLN A 84 -3.34 -1.52 8.40
C GLN A 84 -2.01 -1.30 9.13
N GLY A 85 -1.61 -0.04 9.33
CA GLY A 85 -0.40 0.37 10.06
C GLY A 85 0.37 1.51 9.40
N SER A 86 0.08 1.84 8.14
CA SER A 86 0.71 2.93 7.38
C SER A 86 -0.07 4.26 7.45
N GLN A 87 -1.26 4.26 8.03
CA GLN A 87 -2.13 5.43 8.05
C GLN A 87 -1.57 6.55 8.92
N HIS A 88 -1.72 7.78 8.43
CA HIS A 88 -1.47 9.00 9.20
C HIS A 88 -2.45 10.09 8.77
N PRO A 89 -2.72 11.08 9.64
CA PRO A 89 -3.52 12.24 9.24
C PRO A 89 -2.94 12.93 8.01
N GLY A 90 -3.80 13.35 7.09
CA GLY A 90 -3.40 14.07 5.88
C GLY A 90 -2.70 13.24 4.80
N MET A 91 -2.66 11.90 4.92
CA MET A 91 -1.95 11.01 3.97
C MET A 91 -2.38 11.14 2.50
N ALA A 92 -3.55 11.72 2.22
CA ALA A 92 -4.09 11.94 0.89
C ALA A 92 -4.25 13.43 0.51
N ALA A 93 -3.93 14.37 1.41
CA ALA A 93 -4.33 15.77 1.26
C ALA A 93 -3.68 16.45 0.05
N GLU A 94 -2.36 16.35 -0.09
CA GLU A 94 -1.63 16.98 -1.19
C GLU A 94 -2.08 16.44 -2.56
N LEU A 95 -2.22 15.11 -2.67
CA LEU A 95 -2.70 14.47 -3.90
C LEU A 95 -4.15 14.82 -4.21
N TYR A 96 -5.00 14.93 -3.19
CA TYR A 96 -6.37 15.37 -3.39
C TYR A 96 -6.44 16.79 -3.98
N GLU A 97 -5.61 17.70 -3.47
CA GLU A 97 -5.54 19.09 -3.96
C GLU A 97 -4.90 19.21 -5.35
N SER A 98 -3.86 18.42 -5.62
CA SER A 98 -3.02 18.57 -6.82
C SER A 98 -3.37 17.64 -7.99
N GLU A 99 -3.95 16.47 -7.74
CA GLU A 99 -4.16 15.42 -8.76
C GLU A 99 -5.66 15.15 -9.02
N PRO A 100 -6.25 15.69 -10.11
CA PRO A 100 -7.68 15.55 -10.39
C PRO A 100 -8.16 14.10 -10.54
N CYS A 101 -7.33 13.20 -11.09
CA CYS A 101 -7.70 11.79 -11.23
C CYS A 101 -7.80 11.11 -9.87
N PHE A 102 -6.83 11.35 -8.98
CA PHE A 102 -6.84 10.82 -7.63
C PHE A 102 -8.06 11.34 -6.84
N ARG A 103 -8.31 12.64 -6.93
CA ARG A 103 -9.49 13.30 -6.33
C ARG A 103 -10.79 12.63 -6.75
N GLY A 104 -11.00 12.46 -8.06
CA GLY A 104 -12.24 11.86 -8.58
C GLY A 104 -12.45 10.42 -8.11
N GLU A 105 -11.40 9.61 -8.06
CA GLU A 105 -11.48 8.22 -7.57
C GLU A 105 -11.74 8.17 -6.05
N LEU A 106 -11.11 9.07 -5.28
CA LEU A 106 -11.33 9.18 -3.84
C LEU A 106 -12.73 9.71 -3.50
N ASP A 107 -13.22 10.71 -4.24
CA ASP A 107 -14.59 11.24 -4.12
C ASP A 107 -15.63 10.12 -4.37
N GLY A 108 -15.41 9.31 -5.40
CA GLY A 108 -16.26 8.15 -5.68
C GLY A 108 -16.30 7.16 -4.52
N CYS A 109 -15.17 6.93 -3.85
CA CYS A 109 -15.14 6.09 -2.64
C CYS A 109 -15.88 6.74 -1.46
N LEU A 110 -15.69 8.04 -1.25
CA LEU A 110 -16.31 8.79 -0.15
C LEU A 110 -17.82 8.88 -0.28
N ASP A 111 -18.31 9.02 -1.51
CA ASP A 111 -19.74 9.00 -1.80
C ASP A 111 -20.39 7.69 -1.39
N LEU A 112 -19.69 6.56 -1.58
CA LEU A 112 -20.13 5.23 -1.16
C LEU A 112 -19.99 5.01 0.36
N LEU A 113 -19.15 5.79 1.03
CA LEU A 113 -19.02 5.79 2.49
C LEU A 113 -20.04 6.68 3.20
N ARG A 114 -20.80 7.52 2.48
CA ARG A 114 -21.71 8.51 3.11
C ARG A 114 -22.64 7.84 4.14
N GLY A 115 -22.60 8.36 5.37
CA GLY A 115 -23.37 7.84 6.50
C GLY A 115 -22.61 6.83 7.38
N GLU A 116 -21.40 6.44 6.97
CA GLU A 116 -20.50 5.59 7.74
C GLU A 116 -19.58 6.44 8.64
N ALA A 117 -19.22 5.91 9.83
CA ALA A 117 -18.32 6.59 10.77
C ALA A 117 -16.94 6.92 10.16
N ALA A 118 -16.53 6.17 9.13
CA ALA A 118 -15.28 6.36 8.40
C ALA A 118 -15.25 7.61 7.48
N THR A 119 -16.42 8.15 7.09
CA THR A 119 -16.52 9.31 6.16
C THR A 119 -15.80 10.55 6.71
N GLU A 120 -15.83 10.72 8.02
CA GLU A 120 -15.27 11.88 8.72
C GLU A 120 -13.76 11.76 8.99
N THR A 121 -13.15 10.60 8.70
CA THR A 121 -11.77 10.28 9.13
C THR A 121 -10.71 10.64 8.08
N LEU A 122 -11.07 10.63 6.80
CA LEU A 122 -10.12 10.87 5.68
C LEU A 122 -9.62 12.33 5.61
N TRP A 123 -10.43 13.27 6.09
CA TRP A 123 -10.31 14.70 5.76
C TRP A 123 -9.99 15.61 6.93
N SER A 124 -9.42 15.13 8.02
CA SER A 124 -9.35 15.89 9.28
C SER A 124 -8.50 17.18 9.19
N VAL A 125 -9.08 18.22 8.58
CA VAL A 125 -8.65 19.61 8.58
C VAL A 125 -9.41 20.36 9.70
N THR A 126 -10.51 19.80 10.21
CA THR A 126 -11.43 20.48 11.15
C THR A 126 -11.15 20.21 12.64
N ASP A 127 -10.72 18.99 13.01
CA ASP A 127 -10.70 18.56 14.42
C ASP A 127 -9.30 18.60 15.07
N GLY A 128 -8.29 19.03 14.31
CA GLY A 128 -6.89 19.03 14.71
C GLY A 128 -6.21 17.65 14.60
N GLU A 129 -4.90 17.67 14.39
CA GLU A 129 -4.06 16.49 14.08
C GLU A 129 -4.14 15.37 15.13
N ALA A 130 -4.28 15.73 16.42
CA ALA A 130 -4.36 14.76 17.51
C ALA A 130 -5.69 13.99 17.55
N ALA A 131 -6.81 14.65 17.23
CA ALA A 131 -8.12 13.99 17.18
C ALA A 131 -8.19 13.05 15.96
N ALA A 132 -7.67 13.51 14.83
CA ALA A 132 -7.51 12.73 13.61
C ALA A 132 -6.72 11.44 13.84
N THR A 133 -5.56 11.58 14.48
CA THR A 133 -4.69 10.43 14.80
C THR A 133 -5.43 9.40 15.63
N ARG A 134 -6.17 9.82 16.67
CA ARG A 134 -6.94 8.90 17.52
C ARG A 134 -8.05 8.18 16.76
N LYS A 135 -8.71 8.88 15.81
CA LYS A 135 -9.77 8.29 14.98
C LYS A 135 -9.18 7.29 13.98
N LEU A 136 -8.09 7.65 13.29
CA LEU A 136 -7.34 6.76 12.39
C LEU A 136 -6.65 5.59 13.11
N ALA A 137 -6.54 5.62 14.43
CA ALA A 137 -6.10 4.48 15.22
C ALA A 137 -7.21 3.43 15.44
N GLN A 138 -8.49 3.79 15.23
CA GLN A 138 -9.60 2.84 15.31
C GLN A 138 -9.71 2.05 13.99
N THR A 139 -9.87 0.75 14.10
CA THR A 139 -9.85 -0.21 12.99
C THR A 139 -11.03 -0.01 12.04
N ASP A 140 -12.19 0.35 12.58
CA ASP A 140 -13.41 0.66 11.82
C ASP A 140 -13.29 1.93 10.96
N SER A 141 -12.33 2.79 11.29
CA SER A 141 -12.05 4.04 10.59
C SER A 141 -10.82 3.90 9.70
N ALA A 142 -9.78 3.20 10.17
CA ALA A 142 -8.53 2.98 9.45
C ALA A 142 -8.72 2.14 8.19
N GLN A 143 -9.45 1.02 8.27
CA GLN A 143 -9.55 0.09 7.14
C GLN A 143 -10.27 0.69 5.93
N PRO A 144 -11.45 1.33 6.07
CA PRO A 144 -12.07 1.98 4.93
C PRO A 144 -11.23 3.14 4.39
N ALA A 145 -10.61 3.94 5.26
CA ALA A 145 -9.77 5.06 4.83
C ALA A 145 -8.57 4.60 4.00
N LEU A 146 -7.83 3.60 4.49
CA LEU A 146 -6.69 3.00 3.78
C LEU A 146 -7.13 2.39 2.45
N PHE A 147 -8.22 1.62 2.44
CA PHE A 147 -8.76 1.05 1.21
C PHE A 147 -9.03 2.13 0.14
N CYS A 148 -9.68 3.22 0.52
CA CYS A 148 -10.00 4.31 -0.41
C CYS A 148 -8.75 4.99 -0.96
N VAL A 149 -7.77 5.28 -0.10
CA VAL A 149 -6.51 5.93 -0.51
C VAL A 149 -5.68 5.01 -1.39
N GLU A 150 -5.52 3.74 -1.01
CA GLU A 150 -4.78 2.75 -1.79
C GLU A 150 -5.42 2.49 -3.15
N PHE A 151 -6.76 2.40 -3.20
CA PHE A 151 -7.51 2.28 -4.46
C PHE A 151 -7.28 3.52 -5.34
N ALA A 152 -7.51 4.73 -4.83
CA ALA A 152 -7.33 5.96 -5.59
C ALA A 152 -5.86 6.16 -6.06
N LEU A 153 -4.88 5.79 -5.24
CA LEU A 153 -3.46 5.78 -5.63
C LEU A 153 -3.21 4.83 -6.81
N ALA A 154 -3.67 3.58 -6.72
CA ALA A 154 -3.49 2.63 -7.81
C ALA A 154 -4.15 3.11 -9.10
N ARG A 155 -5.35 3.70 -9.01
CA ARG A 155 -6.06 4.27 -10.16
C ARG A 155 -5.30 5.45 -10.77
N LEU A 156 -4.68 6.31 -9.96
CA LEU A 156 -3.79 7.37 -10.45
C LEU A 156 -2.58 6.80 -11.21
N TRP A 157 -1.92 5.79 -10.65
CA TRP A 157 -0.79 5.12 -11.32
C TRP A 157 -1.20 4.49 -12.65
N MET A 158 -2.34 3.79 -12.69
CA MET A 158 -2.90 3.22 -13.93
C MET A 158 -3.28 4.32 -14.93
N HIS A 159 -3.82 5.45 -14.46
CA HIS A 159 -4.11 6.61 -15.31
C HIS A 159 -2.84 7.20 -15.95
N TRP A 160 -1.71 7.20 -15.24
CA TRP A 160 -0.41 7.56 -15.80
C TRP A 160 0.19 6.51 -16.77
N GLY A 161 -0.51 5.39 -16.96
CA GLY A 161 -0.14 4.32 -17.91
C GLY A 161 0.66 3.17 -17.29
N LEU A 162 0.73 3.08 -15.96
CA LEU A 162 1.36 1.97 -15.27
C LEU A 162 0.33 0.89 -14.96
N GLU A 163 0.25 -0.09 -15.87
CA GLU A 163 -0.63 -1.25 -15.75
C GLU A 163 0.08 -2.39 -15.01
N PRO A 164 -0.44 -2.86 -13.86
CA PRO A 164 0.15 -3.97 -13.14
C PRO A 164 -0.11 -5.30 -13.85
N ASP A 165 0.93 -6.11 -13.95
CA ASP A 165 0.85 -7.51 -14.38
C ASP A 165 0.36 -8.42 -13.25
N PHE A 166 0.62 -8.02 -12.00
CA PHE A 166 0.18 -8.74 -10.79
C PHE A 166 -0.25 -7.77 -9.68
N LEU A 167 -1.19 -8.22 -8.86
CA LEU A 167 -1.58 -7.55 -7.62
C LEU A 167 -1.25 -8.46 -6.43
N ILE A 168 -0.78 -7.89 -5.33
CA ILE A 168 -0.62 -8.60 -4.07
C ILE A 168 -1.03 -7.68 -2.93
N GLY A 169 -1.78 -8.23 -1.98
CA GLY A 169 -2.30 -7.47 -0.85
C GLY A 169 -1.99 -8.14 0.47
N HIS A 170 -1.48 -7.37 1.42
CA HIS A 170 -1.21 -7.83 2.77
C HIS A 170 -2.43 -7.53 3.66
N SER A 171 -3.15 -8.57 4.10
CA SER A 171 -4.36 -8.42 4.91
C SER A 171 -5.40 -7.51 4.24
N LEU A 172 -5.65 -6.31 4.78
CA LEU A 172 -6.55 -5.32 4.19
C LEU A 172 -6.27 -5.06 2.70
N GLY A 173 -5.00 -4.98 2.31
CA GLY A 173 -4.63 -4.71 0.92
C GLY A 173 -5.12 -5.77 -0.08
N GLU A 174 -5.46 -6.98 0.38
CA GLU A 174 -6.02 -8.01 -0.49
C GLU A 174 -7.40 -7.59 -1.03
N TYR A 175 -8.18 -6.83 -0.25
CA TYR A 175 -9.46 -6.32 -0.73
C TYR A 175 -9.29 -5.22 -1.78
N VAL A 176 -8.22 -4.41 -1.68
CA VAL A 176 -7.86 -3.43 -2.71
C VAL A 176 -7.50 -4.16 -4.02
N ALA A 177 -6.67 -5.21 -3.92
CA ALA A 177 -6.34 -6.07 -5.06
C ALA A 177 -7.58 -6.76 -5.67
N GLY A 178 -8.49 -7.27 -4.83
CA GLY A 178 -9.78 -7.85 -5.23
C GLY A 178 -10.64 -6.86 -6.01
N CYS A 179 -10.74 -5.62 -5.53
CA CYS A 179 -11.48 -4.57 -6.21
C CYS A 179 -10.85 -4.17 -7.56
N LEU A 180 -9.53 -3.93 -7.60
CA LEU A 180 -8.82 -3.50 -8.81
C LEU A 180 -8.78 -4.57 -9.90
N SER A 181 -8.62 -5.84 -9.51
CA SER A 181 -8.72 -6.97 -10.44
C SER A 181 -10.16 -7.22 -10.92
N GLY A 182 -11.15 -6.65 -10.23
CA GLY A 182 -12.56 -6.79 -10.56
C GLY A 182 -13.19 -8.09 -10.06
N VAL A 183 -12.64 -8.71 -9.01
CA VAL A 183 -13.32 -9.81 -8.30
C VAL A 183 -14.63 -9.33 -7.70
N PHE A 184 -14.66 -8.12 -7.15
CA PHE A 184 -15.89 -7.45 -6.72
C PHE A 184 -15.84 -5.98 -7.12
N SER A 185 -17.00 -5.32 -7.09
CA SER A 185 -17.13 -3.90 -7.44
C SER A 185 -16.51 -3.00 -6.36
N LEU A 186 -16.29 -1.72 -6.67
CA LEU A 186 -15.88 -0.73 -5.67
C LEU A 186 -16.90 -0.58 -4.54
N GLU A 187 -18.19 -0.59 -4.89
CA GLU A 187 -19.29 -0.53 -3.92
C GLU A 187 -19.25 -1.71 -2.95
N ASP A 188 -19.07 -2.93 -3.46
CA ASP A 188 -18.94 -4.11 -2.61
C ASP A 188 -17.62 -4.11 -1.82
N GLY A 189 -16.51 -3.67 -2.43
CA GLY A 189 -15.23 -3.48 -1.73
C GLY A 189 -15.37 -2.59 -0.51
N ILE A 190 -16.07 -1.46 -0.63
CA ILE A 190 -16.34 -0.53 0.46
C ILE A 190 -17.21 -1.17 1.53
N ARG A 191 -18.30 -1.86 1.15
CA ARG A 191 -19.15 -2.60 2.10
C ARG A 191 -18.35 -3.64 2.89
N ILE A 192 -17.46 -4.38 2.22
CA ILE A 192 -16.59 -5.39 2.84
C ILE A 192 -15.69 -4.75 3.89
N VAL A 193 -14.90 -3.73 3.52
CA VAL A 193 -13.92 -3.15 4.44
C VAL A 193 -14.56 -2.37 5.60
N VAL A 194 -15.73 -1.77 5.39
CA VAL A 194 -16.54 -1.17 6.46
C VAL A 194 -17.01 -2.23 7.45
N ALA A 195 -17.60 -3.32 6.95
CA ALA A 195 -18.06 -4.41 7.81
C ALA A 195 -16.90 -5.06 8.55
N ARG A 196 -15.80 -5.36 7.85
CA ARG A 196 -14.58 -5.95 8.41
C ARG A 196 -14.00 -5.07 9.51
N GLY A 197 -13.81 -3.78 9.24
CA GLY A 197 -13.29 -2.83 10.20
C GLY A 197 -14.12 -2.77 11.48
N ARG A 198 -15.45 -2.71 11.36
CA ARG A 198 -16.40 -2.72 12.49
C ARG A 198 -16.33 -4.01 13.30
N LEU A 199 -16.38 -5.15 12.63
CA LEU A 199 -16.37 -6.45 13.29
C LEU A 199 -15.04 -6.66 14.03
N MET A 200 -13.91 -6.33 13.39
CA MET A 200 -12.59 -6.40 14.01
C MET A 200 -12.46 -5.44 15.21
N GLN A 201 -12.99 -4.22 15.09
CA GLN A 201 -12.99 -3.23 16.19
C GLN A 201 -13.80 -3.71 17.41
N SER A 202 -14.80 -4.57 17.21
CA SER A 202 -15.63 -5.11 18.29
C SER A 202 -15.02 -6.30 19.03
N MET A 203 -13.88 -6.82 18.55
CA MET A 203 -13.22 -7.97 19.16
C MET A 203 -12.50 -7.57 20.46
N PRO A 204 -12.13 -8.55 21.32
CA PRO A 204 -11.34 -8.26 22.50
C PRO A 204 -9.96 -7.68 22.14
N ALA A 205 -9.48 -6.76 22.98
CA ALA A 205 -8.14 -6.20 22.85
C ALA A 205 -7.07 -7.30 22.91
N GLY A 206 -6.02 -7.13 22.12
CA GLY A 206 -4.90 -8.06 22.01
C GLY A 206 -3.64 -7.33 21.58
N ALA A 207 -2.57 -8.07 21.31
CA ALA A 207 -1.34 -7.47 20.85
C ALA A 207 -0.68 -8.28 19.73
N MET A 208 0.20 -7.60 19.00
CA MET A 208 1.01 -8.18 17.94
C MET A 208 2.48 -7.79 18.13
N LEU A 209 3.38 -8.72 17.85
CA LEU A 209 4.82 -8.60 18.02
C LEU A 209 5.53 -9.02 16.74
N ALA A 210 6.23 -8.08 16.10
CA ALA A 210 7.14 -8.39 15.00
C ALA A 210 8.45 -8.93 15.55
N LEU A 211 8.95 -10.02 14.96
CA LEU A 211 10.15 -10.72 15.40
C LEU A 211 11.12 -10.93 14.23
N PRO A 212 12.43 -10.74 14.47
CA PRO A 212 13.48 -11.05 13.51
C PRO A 212 13.80 -12.56 13.54
N LEU A 213 12.80 -13.40 13.24
CA LEU A 213 12.88 -14.86 13.30
C LEU A 213 12.26 -15.47 12.04
N SER A 214 12.68 -16.68 11.71
CA SER A 214 12.02 -17.48 10.68
C SER A 214 10.70 -18.08 11.19
N GLU A 215 9.84 -18.49 10.25
CA GLU A 215 8.63 -19.26 10.56
C GLU A 215 8.97 -20.55 11.34
N GLN A 216 10.04 -21.24 10.97
CA GLN A 216 10.44 -22.49 11.62
C GLN A 216 10.88 -22.26 13.06
N ASP A 217 11.63 -21.18 13.32
CA ASP A 217 12.13 -20.89 14.65
C ASP A 217 11.02 -20.38 15.57
N VAL A 218 10.16 -19.47 15.09
CA VAL A 218 9.15 -18.82 15.92
C VAL A 218 8.12 -19.80 16.47
N VAL A 219 7.77 -20.84 15.70
CA VAL A 219 6.82 -21.88 16.12
C VAL A 219 7.26 -22.59 17.40
N THR A 220 8.57 -22.70 17.65
CA THR A 220 9.10 -23.32 18.89
C THR A 220 8.85 -22.48 20.15
N TYR A 221 8.47 -21.20 19.98
CA TYR A 221 8.22 -20.26 21.07
C TYR A 221 6.73 -20.00 21.34
N LEU A 222 5.84 -20.43 20.44
CA LEU A 222 4.41 -20.18 20.52
C LEU A 222 3.77 -21.03 21.62
N SER A 223 3.02 -20.37 22.51
CA SER A 223 2.11 -21.08 23.40
C SER A 223 0.86 -21.49 22.62
N THR A 224 0.02 -22.32 23.23
CA THR A 224 -1.27 -22.66 22.62
C THR A 224 -2.18 -21.44 22.49
N GLN A 225 -1.86 -20.26 23.01
CA GLN A 225 -2.69 -19.05 22.97
C GLN A 225 -2.15 -17.97 22.00
N LEU A 226 -1.03 -18.24 21.35
CA LEU A 226 -0.40 -17.36 20.38
C LEU A 226 -0.50 -17.95 18.98
N ASP A 227 -0.73 -17.08 18.01
CA ASP A 227 -0.84 -17.46 16.60
C ASP A 227 0.22 -16.72 15.77
N LEU A 228 0.76 -17.41 14.75
CA LEU A 228 1.61 -16.80 13.73
C LEU A 228 0.72 -15.99 12.79
N ALA A 229 0.73 -14.67 12.95
CA ALA A 229 -0.15 -13.75 12.24
C ALA A 229 0.30 -13.46 10.80
N ALA A 230 1.62 -13.37 10.57
CA ALA A 230 2.18 -13.08 9.26
C ALA A 230 3.62 -13.58 9.13
N VAL A 231 3.98 -14.01 7.92
CA VAL A 231 5.36 -14.27 7.49
C VAL A 231 5.66 -13.27 6.38
N ASN A 232 6.29 -12.16 6.74
CA ASN A 232 6.60 -11.05 5.82
C ASN A 232 7.90 -11.26 5.04
N GLY A 233 8.76 -12.16 5.53
CA GLY A 233 10.02 -12.52 4.90
C GLY A 233 10.71 -13.66 5.64
N PRO A 234 11.86 -14.15 5.13
CA PRO A 234 12.57 -15.31 5.68
C PRO A 234 12.90 -15.23 7.17
N GLU A 235 13.16 -14.01 7.66
CA GLU A 235 13.47 -13.73 9.07
C GLU A 235 12.58 -12.60 9.62
N GLN A 236 11.36 -12.46 9.10
CA GLN A 236 10.45 -11.39 9.51
C GLN A 236 9.04 -11.93 9.70
N VAL A 237 8.72 -12.28 10.93
CA VAL A 237 7.41 -12.83 11.32
C VAL A 237 6.67 -11.91 12.27
N VAL A 238 5.37 -12.08 12.37
CA VAL A 238 4.52 -11.40 13.34
C VAL A 238 3.73 -12.44 14.13
N VAL A 239 3.81 -12.37 15.46
CA VAL A 239 3.01 -13.19 16.37
C VAL A 239 1.90 -12.33 16.96
N SER A 240 0.72 -12.91 17.17
CA SER A 240 -0.40 -12.20 17.77
C SER A 240 -1.13 -13.06 18.80
N GLY A 241 -1.77 -12.42 19.77
CA GLY A 241 -2.58 -13.08 20.79
C GLY A 241 -2.87 -12.17 21.98
N PRO A 242 -3.32 -12.74 23.12
CA PRO A 242 -3.61 -11.99 24.32
C PRO A 242 -2.39 -11.19 24.80
N VAL A 243 -2.62 -9.98 25.31
CA VAL A 243 -1.53 -9.10 25.80
C VAL A 243 -0.59 -9.82 26.79
N PRO A 244 -1.09 -10.55 27.82
CA PRO A 244 -0.20 -11.23 28.78
C PRO A 244 0.67 -12.33 28.15
N GLU A 245 0.17 -12.99 27.10
CA GLU A 245 0.89 -14.05 26.40
C GLU A 245 2.03 -13.47 25.54
N ILE A 246 1.79 -12.32 24.88
CA ILE A 246 2.84 -11.61 24.16
C ILE A 246 3.88 -11.04 25.14
N ASP A 247 3.46 -10.49 26.28
CA ASP A 247 4.38 -10.00 27.32
C ASP A 247 5.31 -11.13 27.83
N ALA A 248 4.75 -12.33 28.02
CA ALA A 248 5.51 -13.50 28.41
C ALA A 248 6.46 -13.97 27.30
N LEU A 249 6.03 -13.93 26.04
CA LEU A 249 6.88 -14.28 24.89
C LEU A 249 8.08 -13.32 24.77
N GLU A 250 7.85 -12.01 24.87
CA GLU A 250 8.93 -11.01 24.82
C GLU A 250 9.99 -11.25 25.88
N LYS A 251 9.58 -11.56 27.12
CA LYS A 251 10.52 -11.88 28.21
C LYS A 251 11.36 -13.12 27.90
N ARG A 252 10.73 -14.21 27.45
CA ARG A 252 11.43 -15.45 27.08
C ARG A 252 12.41 -15.24 25.92
N LEU A 253 12.05 -14.42 24.94
CA LEU A 253 12.92 -14.11 23.80
C LEU A 253 14.08 -13.19 24.20
N ALA A 254 13.83 -12.21 25.08
CA ALA A 254 14.87 -11.33 25.60
C ALA A 254 15.95 -12.11 26.39
N GLU A 255 15.56 -13.12 27.17
CA GLU A 255 16.49 -14.05 27.86
C GLU A 255 17.43 -14.79 26.89
N ARG A 256 17.04 -14.89 25.61
CA ARG A 256 17.79 -15.54 24.53
C ARG A 256 18.45 -14.54 23.56
N GLY A 257 18.41 -13.25 23.87
CA GLY A 257 18.99 -12.20 23.04
C GLY A 257 18.17 -11.84 21.79
N VAL A 258 16.93 -12.29 21.69
CA VAL A 258 16.02 -11.95 20.57
C VAL A 258 15.10 -10.81 21.01
N SER A 259 15.15 -9.69 20.29
CA SER A 259 14.30 -8.53 20.56
C SER A 259 13.23 -8.38 19.47
N GLY A 260 11.97 -8.25 19.89
CA GLY A 260 10.85 -7.96 19.02
C GLY A 260 10.41 -6.50 19.08
N ARG A 261 9.55 -6.11 18.14
CA ARG A 261 8.90 -4.79 18.12
C ARG A 261 7.40 -4.94 18.19
N ARG A 262 6.79 -4.37 19.23
CA ARG A 262 5.33 -4.25 19.33
C ARG A 262 4.79 -3.45 18.15
N LEU A 263 3.73 -3.96 17.53
CA LEU A 263 3.00 -3.21 16.52
C LEU A 263 2.01 -2.26 17.20
N ALA A 264 1.80 -1.09 16.60
CA ALA A 264 0.83 -0.10 17.06
C ALA A 264 -0.60 -0.52 16.67
N THR A 265 -1.06 -1.64 17.25
CA THR A 265 -2.36 -2.24 16.99
C THR A 265 -3.10 -2.48 18.30
N SER A 266 -4.43 -2.30 18.31
CA SER A 266 -5.28 -2.51 19.49
C SER A 266 -5.74 -3.96 19.69
N HIS A 267 -5.63 -4.78 18.65
CA HIS A 267 -6.13 -6.15 18.60
C HIS A 267 -5.06 -7.12 18.10
N ALA A 268 -5.28 -8.40 18.36
CA ALA A 268 -4.47 -9.49 17.83
C ALA A 268 -5.04 -9.95 16.47
N PHE A 269 -4.76 -9.20 15.41
CA PHE A 269 -5.23 -9.57 14.06
C PHE A 269 -4.56 -10.86 13.57
N HIS A 270 -5.26 -11.62 12.72
CA HIS A 270 -4.81 -12.93 12.23
C HIS A 270 -4.50 -13.93 13.35
N SER A 271 -5.36 -13.93 14.38
CA SER A 271 -5.35 -14.92 15.46
C SER A 271 -6.75 -15.47 15.66
N ARG A 272 -6.85 -16.53 16.47
CA ARG A 272 -8.11 -17.03 17.01
C ARG A 272 -8.96 -15.97 17.72
N MET A 273 -8.38 -14.86 18.17
CA MET A 273 -9.15 -13.78 18.80
C MET A 273 -10.10 -13.10 17.81
N MET A 274 -9.90 -13.31 16.50
CA MET A 274 -10.80 -12.89 15.44
C MET A 274 -11.85 -13.95 15.08
N GLU A 275 -11.80 -15.17 15.63
CA GLU A 275 -12.77 -16.22 15.31
C GLU A 275 -14.25 -15.79 15.49
N PRO A 276 -14.62 -15.03 16.53
CA PRO A 276 -16.01 -14.60 16.72
C PRO A 276 -16.56 -13.68 15.60
N MET A 277 -15.69 -13.00 14.85
CA MET A 277 -16.14 -12.16 13.72
C MET A 277 -16.34 -12.93 12.42
N LEU A 278 -15.81 -14.15 12.28
CA LEU A 278 -15.79 -14.88 11.00
C LEU A 278 -17.21 -15.15 10.48
N GLY A 279 -18.11 -15.67 11.32
CA GLY A 279 -19.50 -15.95 10.92
C GLY A 279 -20.26 -14.71 10.43
N PRO A 280 -20.31 -13.62 11.21
CA PRO A 280 -20.89 -12.36 10.75
C PRO A 280 -20.25 -11.80 9.47
N PHE A 281 -18.93 -11.95 9.31
CA PHE A 281 -18.22 -11.44 8.14
C PHE A 281 -18.47 -12.29 6.89
N GLU A 282 -18.57 -13.61 7.02
CA GLU A 282 -18.94 -14.51 5.93
C GLU A 282 -20.34 -14.18 5.38
N GLU A 283 -21.30 -13.82 6.23
CA GLU A 283 -22.63 -13.36 5.80
C GLU A 283 -22.56 -12.09 4.96
N VAL A 284 -21.60 -11.20 5.22
CA VAL A 284 -21.35 -10.04 4.35
C VAL A 284 -20.79 -10.50 3.01
N MET A 285 -19.77 -11.38 3.02
CA MET A 285 -19.15 -11.89 1.80
C MET A 285 -20.12 -12.65 0.90
N ARG A 286 -21.07 -13.41 1.46
CA ARG A 286 -22.10 -14.13 0.70
C ARG A 286 -23.05 -13.23 -0.08
N ARG A 287 -23.15 -11.95 0.29
CA ARG A 287 -23.99 -10.95 -0.40
C ARG A 287 -23.24 -10.22 -1.51
N VAL A 288 -21.93 -10.42 -1.61
CA VAL A 288 -21.07 -9.80 -2.61
C VAL A 288 -21.12 -10.59 -3.91
N SER A 289 -21.22 -9.90 -5.04
CA SER A 289 -21.13 -10.53 -6.35
C SER A 289 -19.67 -10.74 -6.74
N LEU A 290 -19.19 -11.98 -6.63
CA LEU A 290 -17.81 -12.35 -6.96
C LEU A 290 -17.64 -12.72 -8.44
N SER A 291 -16.49 -12.34 -9.01
CA SER A 291 -16.07 -12.58 -10.39
C SER A 291 -14.63 -13.07 -10.46
N ALA A 292 -14.24 -13.64 -11.60
CA ALA A 292 -12.84 -14.01 -11.82
C ALA A 292 -11.98 -12.75 -11.99
N PRO A 293 -10.75 -12.72 -11.44
CA PRO A 293 -9.88 -11.57 -11.55
C PRO A 293 -9.42 -11.35 -12.99
N ARG A 294 -9.47 -10.10 -13.46
CA ARG A 294 -8.92 -9.68 -14.78
C ARG A 294 -7.43 -9.43 -14.73
N ILE A 295 -6.92 -9.03 -13.57
CA ILE A 295 -5.49 -8.88 -13.27
C ILE A 295 -5.14 -9.95 -12.24
N PRO A 296 -4.14 -10.82 -12.49
CA PRO A 296 -3.76 -11.87 -11.55
C PRO A 296 -3.47 -11.33 -10.14
N ILE A 297 -4.05 -11.97 -9.13
CA ILE A 297 -3.76 -11.70 -7.72
C ILE A 297 -2.86 -12.82 -7.19
N ILE A 298 -1.82 -12.47 -6.43
CA ILE A 298 -1.06 -13.46 -5.64
C ILE A 298 -1.74 -13.60 -4.28
N SER A 299 -2.21 -14.80 -3.98
CA SER A 299 -2.86 -15.14 -2.71
C SER A 299 -1.87 -15.02 -1.55
N ASN A 300 -2.26 -14.29 -0.51
CA ASN A 300 -1.44 -14.13 0.70
C ASN A 300 -1.36 -15.42 1.54
N THR A 301 -2.32 -16.33 1.39
CA THR A 301 -2.37 -17.61 2.11
C THR A 301 -1.45 -18.66 1.49
N THR A 302 -1.34 -18.66 0.15
CA THR A 302 -0.64 -19.73 -0.58
C THR A 302 0.65 -19.30 -1.26
N GLY A 303 0.89 -18.00 -1.40
CA GLY A 303 2.03 -17.45 -2.16
C GLY A 303 1.98 -17.76 -3.67
N ARG A 304 0.82 -18.17 -4.17
CA ARG A 304 0.59 -18.56 -5.58
C ARG A 304 -0.49 -17.69 -6.21
N PRO A 305 -0.57 -17.62 -7.56
CA PRO A 305 -1.70 -16.98 -8.22
C PRO A 305 -3.03 -17.53 -7.72
N LEU A 306 -3.93 -16.62 -7.33
CA LEU A 306 -5.28 -16.92 -6.87
C LEU A 306 -6.05 -17.64 -7.96
N SER A 307 -6.55 -18.84 -7.65
CA SER A 307 -7.34 -19.60 -8.62
C SER A 307 -8.73 -19.00 -8.81
N ARG A 308 -9.35 -19.29 -9.96
CA ARG A 308 -10.75 -18.89 -10.22
C ARG A 308 -11.71 -19.41 -9.15
N GLN A 309 -11.50 -20.63 -8.64
CA GLN A 309 -12.35 -21.20 -7.61
C GLN A 309 -12.23 -20.41 -6.30
N GLN A 310 -11.01 -20.10 -5.86
CA GLN A 310 -10.78 -19.30 -4.66
C GLN A 310 -11.34 -17.89 -4.80
N ALA A 311 -11.14 -17.24 -5.96
CA ALA A 311 -11.66 -15.90 -6.19
C ALA A 311 -13.20 -15.81 -6.11
N LEU A 312 -13.90 -16.89 -6.48
CA LEU A 312 -15.36 -16.99 -6.45
C LEU A 312 -15.91 -17.57 -5.15
N ASP A 313 -15.05 -17.88 -4.17
CA ASP A 313 -15.45 -18.46 -2.89
C ASP A 313 -15.53 -17.38 -1.81
N PRO A 314 -16.74 -17.05 -1.29
CA PRO A 314 -16.88 -16.11 -0.19
C PRO A 314 -16.04 -16.48 1.04
N CYS A 315 -15.83 -17.77 1.29
CA CYS A 315 -15.06 -18.26 2.44
C CYS A 315 -13.59 -17.86 2.34
N TYR A 316 -13.00 -17.89 1.13
CA TYR A 316 -11.62 -17.46 0.90
C TYR A 316 -11.39 -16.01 1.38
N TRP A 317 -12.36 -15.13 1.15
CA TRP A 317 -12.27 -13.71 1.47
C TRP A 317 -12.62 -13.38 2.93
N SER A 318 -13.32 -14.28 3.63
CA SER A 318 -13.71 -14.07 5.03
C SER A 318 -12.65 -14.45 6.06
N GLY A 319 -11.65 -15.26 5.69
CA GLY A 319 -10.57 -15.68 6.58
C GLY A 319 -9.92 -16.99 6.16
#